data_AF-A0A222MX23-F1
#
_entry.id   AF-A0A222MX23-F1
#
_cell.length_a   1.000
_cell.length_b   1.000
_cell.length_c   1.000
_cell.angle_alpha   90.00
_cell.angle_beta   90.00
_cell.angle_gamma   90.00
#
_symmetry.space_group_name_H-M   'P 1'
#
loop_
_entity.id
_entity.type
_entity.pdbx_description
1 polymer ?
#
loop_
_entity_poly.entity_id
_entity_poly.type
_entity_poly.pdbx_seq_one_letter_code
_entity_poly.pdbx_strand_id
1 'polypeptide(L)'
;MVDFYCVFDGCFIRASSSDLFESIKNDILPFYPLLSSKFKLDKQSAKALHILAKNSRKRYSINKQLGHFAASFTMNKLLERGFLQIEKSKEEKIKRKKGQKLKKALRKYTIQDKVLFRNNFLRFFAYFLQPNENLILNKAYDELLAKIKKEFKHYQSLCFEGLGRELLESKFKINSISSFWSNDVEIDLFYKDSKLTVLGEVKFKDKKICKNVFNSLQNKAKILNLKPDYFVIFSKSGFSSELIKNKEANLLLFDFDELKTLLKDTDERKYTKKPRL
;
A
#
# COMPACT_ATOMS: atom_id res chain seq x y z
N MET A 1 -15.58 -1.34 -7.71
CA MET A 1 -14.39 -1.02 -8.53
C MET A 1 -13.11 -0.98 -7.70
N VAL A 2 -12.91 -0.05 -6.75
CA VAL A 2 -11.71 -0.05 -5.88
C VAL A 2 -11.56 -1.35 -5.08
N ASP A 3 -12.66 -1.87 -4.57
CA ASP A 3 -12.71 -3.13 -3.82
C ASP A 3 -12.28 -4.32 -4.67
N PHE A 4 -12.67 -4.31 -5.95
CA PHE A 4 -12.22 -5.29 -6.93
C PHE A 4 -10.74 -5.09 -7.27
N TYR A 5 -10.27 -3.86 -7.47
CA TYR A 5 -8.84 -3.58 -7.67
C TYR A 5 -7.99 -4.11 -6.49
N CYS A 6 -8.44 -3.91 -5.25
CA CYS A 6 -7.79 -4.46 -4.06
C CYS A 6 -7.63 -5.99 -4.07
N VAL A 7 -8.49 -6.73 -4.76
CA VAL A 7 -8.49 -8.19 -4.74
C VAL A 7 -7.97 -8.77 -6.04
N PHE A 8 -8.42 -8.28 -7.19
CA PHE A 8 -8.19 -8.88 -8.49
C PHE A 8 -7.02 -8.25 -9.28
N ASP A 9 -6.44 -7.13 -8.84
CA ASP A 9 -5.26 -6.57 -9.52
C ASP A 9 -4.08 -7.55 -9.51
N GLY A 10 -3.67 -7.95 -10.71
CA GLY A 10 -2.64 -8.97 -10.94
C GLY A 10 -3.10 -10.42 -10.68
N CYS A 11 -4.39 -10.65 -10.50
CA CYS A 11 -5.00 -11.98 -10.57
C CYS A 11 -5.31 -12.32 -12.03
N PHE A 12 -5.08 -13.57 -12.43
CA PHE A 12 -5.43 -14.03 -13.78
C PHE A 12 -6.88 -14.50 -13.89
N ILE A 13 -7.56 -14.71 -12.76
CA ILE A 13 -8.99 -15.02 -12.71
C ILE A 13 -9.75 -13.69 -12.67
N ARG A 14 -10.82 -13.60 -13.45
CA ARG A 14 -11.69 -12.41 -13.49
C ARG A 14 -12.89 -12.63 -12.58
N ALA A 15 -13.36 -11.54 -11.97
CA ALA A 15 -14.59 -11.55 -11.21
C ALA A 15 -15.80 -11.83 -12.12
N SER A 16 -16.67 -12.74 -11.69
CA SER A 16 -17.89 -13.12 -12.39
C SER A 16 -19.14 -12.37 -11.90
N SER A 17 -19.09 -11.75 -10.70
CA SER A 17 -20.20 -11.00 -10.12
C SER A 17 -19.83 -9.53 -9.89
N SER A 18 -20.86 -8.68 -9.82
CA SER A 18 -20.74 -7.29 -9.34
C SER A 18 -20.56 -7.21 -7.82
N ASP A 19 -20.92 -8.26 -7.08
CA ASP A 19 -20.60 -8.37 -5.66
C ASP A 19 -19.20 -8.96 -5.46
N LEU A 20 -18.38 -8.26 -4.68
CA LEU A 20 -16.99 -8.65 -4.46
C LEU A 20 -16.91 -9.99 -3.72
N PHE A 21 -17.73 -10.19 -2.70
CA PHE A 21 -17.62 -11.36 -1.83
C PHE A 21 -18.18 -12.61 -2.50
N GLU A 22 -19.20 -12.49 -3.33
CA GLU A 22 -19.63 -13.53 -4.25
C GLU A 22 -18.50 -13.91 -5.22
N SER A 23 -17.84 -12.92 -5.83
CA SER A 23 -16.71 -13.19 -6.73
C SER A 23 -15.54 -13.85 -6.01
N ILE A 24 -15.23 -13.46 -4.77
CA ILE A 24 -14.24 -14.17 -3.95
C ILE A 24 -14.69 -15.63 -3.74
N LYS A 25 -15.95 -15.85 -3.33
CA LYS A 25 -16.50 -17.18 -3.04
C LYS A 25 -16.50 -18.11 -4.24
N ASN A 26 -16.83 -17.59 -5.42
CA ASN A 26 -17.08 -18.38 -6.62
C ASN A 26 -15.85 -18.47 -7.54
N ASP A 27 -15.05 -17.41 -7.62
CA ASP A 27 -13.95 -17.31 -8.58
C ASP A 27 -12.56 -17.49 -7.94
N ILE A 28 -12.40 -17.17 -6.64
CA ILE A 28 -11.10 -17.24 -5.97
C ILE A 28 -10.97 -18.51 -5.12
N LEU A 29 -11.90 -18.75 -4.20
CA LEU A 29 -11.76 -19.86 -3.24
C LEU A 29 -11.75 -21.25 -3.90
N PRO A 30 -12.61 -21.57 -4.89
CA PRO A 30 -12.62 -22.88 -5.54
C PRO A 30 -11.34 -23.14 -6.34
N PHE A 31 -10.73 -22.08 -6.87
CA PHE A 31 -9.51 -22.16 -7.68
C PHE A 31 -8.23 -21.98 -6.84
N TYR A 32 -8.32 -21.98 -5.51
CA TYR A 32 -7.17 -21.81 -4.64
C TYR A 32 -6.00 -22.77 -4.93
N PRO A 33 -6.19 -24.08 -5.18
CA PRO A 33 -5.08 -24.96 -5.51
C PRO A 33 -4.29 -24.49 -6.74
N LEU A 34 -5.00 -24.04 -7.79
CA LEU A 34 -4.39 -23.49 -8.99
C LEU A 34 -3.65 -22.17 -8.67
N LEU A 35 -4.28 -21.26 -7.93
CA LEU A 35 -3.68 -19.99 -7.51
C LEU A 35 -2.40 -20.22 -6.69
N SER A 36 -2.46 -21.10 -5.69
CA SER A 36 -1.35 -21.46 -4.80
C SER A 36 -0.19 -22.10 -5.58
N SER A 37 -0.51 -22.98 -6.55
CA SER A 37 0.50 -23.63 -7.40
C SER A 37 1.31 -22.67 -8.27
N LYS A 38 0.79 -21.47 -8.57
CA LYS A 38 1.56 -20.42 -9.28
C LYS A 38 2.56 -19.74 -8.37
N PHE A 39 2.27 -19.63 -7.07
CA PHE A 39 3.16 -19.00 -6.11
C PHE A 39 4.22 -19.96 -5.56
N LYS A 40 3.96 -21.28 -5.47
CA LYS A 40 4.93 -22.29 -4.97
C LYS A 40 5.73 -21.77 -3.78
N LEU A 41 5.04 -21.29 -2.75
CA LEU A 41 5.65 -20.70 -1.57
C LEU A 41 5.99 -21.81 -0.57
N ASP A 42 7.25 -21.86 -0.13
CA ASP A 42 7.59 -22.65 1.05
C ASP A 42 7.02 -22.00 2.33
N LYS A 43 6.95 -22.76 3.42
CA LYS A 43 6.37 -22.34 4.70
C LYS A 43 7.00 -21.05 5.26
N GLN A 44 8.29 -20.82 5.03
CA GLN A 44 8.99 -19.65 5.53
C GLN A 44 8.67 -18.41 4.69
N SER A 45 8.72 -18.53 3.37
CA SER A 45 8.31 -17.48 2.42
C SER A 45 6.86 -17.07 2.61
N ALA A 46 5.99 -18.06 2.82
CA ALA A 46 4.58 -17.90 3.18
C ALA A 46 4.41 -17.02 4.43
N LYS A 47 5.07 -17.43 5.52
CA LYS A 47 5.03 -16.70 6.79
C LYS A 47 5.57 -15.27 6.65
N ALA A 48 6.67 -15.08 5.91
CA ALA A 48 7.23 -13.75 5.66
C ALA A 48 6.25 -12.83 4.92
N LEU A 49 5.65 -13.30 3.83
CA LEU A 49 4.66 -12.52 3.07
C LEU A 49 3.43 -12.20 3.93
N HIS A 50 2.94 -13.15 4.73
CA HIS A 50 1.82 -12.88 5.63
C HIS A 50 2.11 -11.76 6.64
N ILE A 51 3.30 -11.80 7.27
CA ILE A 51 3.74 -10.76 8.21
C ILE A 51 3.80 -9.39 7.50
N LEU A 52 4.41 -9.33 6.32
CA LEU A 52 4.56 -8.10 5.53
C LEU A 52 3.24 -7.56 5.00
N ALA A 53 2.27 -8.43 4.71
CA ALA A 53 0.94 -8.03 4.26
C ALA A 53 0.16 -7.31 5.36
N LYS A 54 0.39 -7.66 6.64
CA LYS A 54 -0.33 -7.14 7.81
C LYS A 54 0.32 -5.95 8.51
N ASN A 55 1.61 -5.69 8.31
CA ASN A 55 2.37 -4.75 9.13
C ASN A 55 2.76 -3.45 8.39
N SER A 56 3.68 -2.67 8.97
CA SER A 56 4.17 -1.40 8.42
C SER A 56 5.03 -1.53 7.16
N ARG A 57 5.16 -2.73 6.58
CA ARG A 57 5.96 -3.05 5.38
C ARG A 57 7.45 -2.80 5.53
N LYS A 58 7.95 -2.49 6.74
CA LYS A 58 9.38 -2.31 7.01
C LYS A 58 10.12 -3.63 6.81
N ARG A 59 11.23 -3.61 6.07
CA ARG A 59 11.99 -4.81 5.66
C ARG A 59 12.34 -5.74 6.84
N TYR A 60 12.77 -5.20 7.98
CA TYR A 60 13.20 -6.03 9.13
C TYR A 60 12.07 -6.46 10.06
N SER A 61 10.82 -6.15 9.73
CA SER A 61 9.66 -6.55 10.53
C SER A 61 9.51 -8.07 10.66
N ILE A 62 9.98 -8.83 9.66
CA ILE A 62 9.98 -10.30 9.68
C ILE A 62 11.05 -10.90 10.60
N ASN A 63 12.09 -10.12 10.97
CA ASN A 63 13.20 -10.63 11.78
C ASN A 63 12.73 -11.11 13.14
N LYS A 64 11.72 -10.46 13.73
CA LYS A 64 11.17 -10.84 15.04
C LYS A 64 10.63 -12.28 15.05
N GLN A 65 10.06 -12.74 13.92
CA GLN A 65 9.42 -14.07 13.85
C GLN A 65 10.26 -15.14 13.16
N LEU A 66 11.25 -14.74 12.34
CA LEU A 66 12.07 -15.67 11.55
C LEU A 66 13.54 -15.73 12.00
N GLY A 67 13.99 -14.79 12.83
CA GLY A 67 15.42 -14.60 13.11
C GLY A 67 16.14 -13.89 11.97
N HIS A 68 17.29 -13.28 12.28
CA HIS A 68 18.00 -12.39 11.35
C HIS A 68 18.44 -13.06 10.04
N PHE A 69 19.17 -14.18 10.13
CA PHE A 69 19.70 -14.89 8.95
C PHE A 69 18.60 -15.43 8.05
N ALA A 70 17.63 -16.11 8.66
CA ALA A 70 16.50 -16.70 7.94
C ALA A 70 15.62 -15.60 7.29
N ALA A 71 15.40 -14.48 7.97
CA ALA A 71 14.70 -13.34 7.40
C ALA A 71 15.44 -12.73 6.20
N SER A 72 16.76 -12.56 6.30
CA SER A 72 17.58 -12.01 5.20
C SER A 72 17.52 -12.90 3.96
N PHE A 73 17.75 -14.20 4.13
CA PHE A 73 17.65 -15.19 3.03
C PHE A 73 16.26 -15.20 2.40
N THR A 74 15.20 -15.22 3.23
CA THR A 74 13.82 -15.22 2.74
C THR A 74 13.49 -13.93 1.97
N MET A 75 13.94 -12.77 2.47
CA MET A 75 13.72 -11.50 1.79
C MET A 75 14.38 -11.48 0.41
N ASN A 76 15.63 -11.91 0.29
CA ASN A 76 16.32 -11.97 -1.00
C ASN A 76 15.59 -12.90 -1.97
N LYS A 77 15.19 -14.10 -1.51
CA LYS A 77 14.40 -15.05 -2.30
C LYS A 77 13.08 -14.43 -2.80
N LEU A 78 12.36 -13.69 -1.95
CA LEU A 78 11.09 -13.05 -2.33
C LEU A 78 11.29 -11.90 -3.34
N LEU A 79 12.41 -11.16 -3.25
CA LEU A 79 12.77 -10.11 -4.20
C LEU A 79 13.19 -10.70 -5.55
N GLU A 80 14.04 -11.73 -5.56
CA GLU A 80 14.50 -12.42 -6.78
C GLU A 80 13.34 -13.06 -7.55
N ARG A 81 12.35 -13.61 -6.84
CA ARG A 81 11.12 -14.13 -7.45
C ARG A 81 10.14 -13.05 -7.92
N GLY A 82 10.46 -11.78 -7.69
CA GLY A 82 9.62 -10.64 -8.06
C GLY A 82 8.29 -10.59 -7.31
N PHE A 83 8.20 -11.21 -6.12
CA PHE A 83 7.00 -11.12 -5.28
C PHE A 83 6.96 -9.80 -4.51
N LEU A 84 8.13 -9.28 -4.16
CA LEU A 84 8.30 -8.01 -3.49
C LEU A 84 9.21 -7.09 -4.32
N GLN A 85 9.08 -5.80 -4.06
CA GLN A 85 9.99 -4.76 -4.54
C GLN A 85 10.43 -3.90 -3.35
N ILE A 86 11.62 -3.31 -3.45
CA ILE A 86 12.14 -2.41 -2.42
C ILE A 86 11.70 -0.98 -2.72
N GLU A 87 11.03 -0.36 -1.76
CA GLU A 87 10.85 1.08 -1.69
C GLU A 87 11.94 1.64 -0.77
N LYS A 88 12.93 2.30 -1.38
CA LYS A 88 14.08 2.85 -0.66
C LYS A 88 13.66 3.97 0.27
N SER A 89 14.17 3.94 1.50
CA SER A 89 13.98 5.07 2.40
C SER A 89 14.63 6.33 1.84
N LYS A 90 13.91 7.45 1.91
CA LYS A 90 14.38 8.79 1.55
C LYS A 90 14.95 9.55 2.75
N GLU A 91 15.02 8.92 3.92
CA GLU A 91 15.60 9.52 5.13
C GLU A 91 17.13 9.64 5.01
N GLU A 92 17.65 10.85 5.24
CA GLU A 92 19.09 11.06 5.30
C GLU A 92 19.68 10.53 6.62
N LYS A 93 20.87 9.93 6.53
CA LYS A 93 21.62 9.55 7.74
C LYS A 93 21.97 10.81 8.53
N ILE A 94 21.73 10.74 9.83
CA ILE A 94 22.10 11.81 10.77
C ILE A 94 23.62 12.06 10.66
N LYS A 95 24.00 13.22 10.12
CA LYS A 95 25.39 13.71 10.07
C LYS A 95 25.82 14.07 11.49
N ARG A 96 27.00 13.60 11.92
CA ARG A 96 27.53 13.85 13.27
C ARG A 96 29.02 14.11 13.21
N LYS A 97 29.51 14.92 14.14
CA LYS A 97 30.95 15.08 14.36
C LYS A 97 31.52 13.80 14.99
N LYS A 98 32.77 13.47 14.66
CA LYS A 98 33.49 12.31 15.23
C LYS A 98 33.46 12.39 16.76
N GLY A 99 33.10 11.30 17.44
CA GLY A 99 33.00 11.23 18.91
C GLY A 99 31.68 11.69 19.53
N GLN A 100 30.78 12.33 18.78
CA GLN A 100 29.48 12.76 19.31
C GLN A 100 28.55 11.55 19.56
N LYS A 101 28.19 11.31 20.83
CA LYS A 101 27.25 10.24 21.19
C LYS A 101 25.86 10.54 20.65
N LEU A 102 25.22 9.51 20.12
CA LEU A 102 23.84 9.61 19.66
C LEU A 102 22.87 9.70 20.85
N LYS A 103 21.79 10.49 20.69
CA LYS A 103 20.65 10.50 21.62
C LYS A 103 20.19 9.05 21.87
N LYS A 104 19.92 8.71 23.13
CA LYS A 104 19.61 7.32 23.56
C LYS A 104 18.50 6.67 22.71
N ALA A 105 17.45 7.42 22.39
CA ALA A 105 16.33 6.98 21.56
C ALA A 105 16.75 6.51 20.15
N LEU A 106 17.74 7.18 19.54
CA LEU A 106 18.17 6.91 18.18
C LEU A 106 19.23 5.81 18.08
N ARG A 107 19.79 5.34 19.20
CA ARG A 107 20.85 4.30 19.21
C ARG A 107 20.38 2.96 18.66
N LYS A 108 19.10 2.63 18.86
CA LYS A 108 18.47 1.41 18.32
C LYS A 108 17.71 1.67 17.03
N TYR A 109 17.60 2.93 16.61
CA TYR A 109 16.91 3.28 15.38
C TYR A 109 17.77 2.89 14.19
N THR A 110 17.15 2.24 13.21
CA THR A 110 17.79 1.88 11.94
C THR A 110 16.88 2.34 10.84
N ILE A 111 17.43 3.13 9.90
CA ILE A 111 16.75 3.50 8.67
C ILE A 111 16.49 2.22 7.90
N GLN A 112 15.23 1.97 7.58
CA GLN A 112 14.79 0.74 6.94
C GLN A 112 14.04 1.07 5.66
N ASP A 113 14.34 0.29 4.62
CA ASP A 113 13.53 0.26 3.43
C ASP A 113 12.14 -0.33 3.73
N LYS A 114 11.13 0.11 2.99
CA LYS A 114 9.82 -0.56 2.94
C LYS A 114 9.82 -1.57 1.78
N VAL A 115 8.91 -2.52 1.83
CA VAL A 115 8.65 -3.45 0.74
C VAL A 115 7.26 -3.22 0.16
N LEU A 116 7.16 -3.34 -1.15
CA LEU A 116 5.90 -3.30 -1.88
C LEU A 116 5.62 -4.68 -2.45
N PHE A 117 4.38 -5.13 -2.39
CA PHE A 117 3.95 -6.32 -3.11
C PHE A 117 3.88 -6.00 -4.60
N ARG A 118 4.23 -6.97 -5.45
CA ARG A 118 4.17 -6.79 -6.91
C ARG A 118 2.79 -6.31 -7.39
N ASN A 119 1.72 -6.83 -6.78
CA ASN A 119 0.35 -6.48 -7.09
C ASN A 119 -0.55 -6.72 -5.87
N ASN A 120 -1.78 -6.20 -5.93
CA ASN A 120 -2.70 -6.30 -4.80
C ASN A 120 -3.15 -7.75 -4.56
N PHE A 121 -3.34 -8.56 -5.62
CA PHE A 121 -3.76 -9.96 -5.46
C PHE A 121 -2.74 -10.79 -4.68
N LEU A 122 -1.44 -10.64 -4.92
CA LEU A 122 -0.41 -11.34 -4.13
C LEU A 122 -0.48 -10.93 -2.65
N ARG A 123 -0.73 -9.65 -2.38
CA ARG A 123 -0.95 -9.19 -0.99
C ARG A 123 -2.23 -9.78 -0.41
N PHE A 124 -3.32 -9.82 -1.16
CA PHE A 124 -4.59 -10.43 -0.75
C PHE A 124 -4.41 -11.92 -0.43
N PHE A 125 -3.71 -12.64 -1.31
CA PHE A 125 -3.36 -14.05 -1.14
C PHE A 125 -2.59 -14.29 0.15
N ALA A 126 -1.53 -13.51 0.41
CA ALA A 126 -0.72 -13.63 1.63
C ALA A 126 -1.46 -13.17 2.90
N TYR A 127 -2.39 -12.22 2.78
CA TYR A 127 -3.14 -11.67 3.90
C TYR A 127 -4.27 -12.60 4.36
N PHE A 128 -5.05 -13.13 3.40
CA PHE A 128 -6.30 -13.85 3.67
C PHE A 128 -6.30 -15.31 3.24
N LEU A 129 -5.78 -15.64 2.06
CA LEU A 129 -5.96 -16.98 1.50
C LEU A 129 -5.00 -17.99 2.11
N GLN A 130 -3.70 -17.77 1.90
CA GLN A 130 -2.64 -18.64 2.42
C GLN A 130 -2.75 -18.96 3.92
N PRO A 131 -2.90 -17.97 4.83
CA PRO A 131 -2.98 -18.27 6.28
C PRO A 131 -4.25 -19.04 6.66
N ASN A 132 -5.27 -19.08 5.79
CA ASN A 132 -6.53 -19.77 6.01
C ASN A 132 -6.73 -20.94 5.03
N GLU A 133 -5.65 -21.48 4.46
CA GLU A 133 -5.68 -22.59 3.48
C GLU A 133 -6.55 -23.75 3.95
N ASN A 134 -6.46 -24.14 5.22
CA ASN A 134 -7.27 -25.23 5.79
C ASN A 134 -8.78 -24.97 5.66
N LEU A 135 -9.24 -23.73 5.85
CA LEU A 135 -10.67 -23.39 5.66
C LEU A 135 -11.07 -23.54 4.20
N ILE A 136 -10.19 -23.16 3.27
CA ILE A 136 -10.45 -23.24 1.84
C ILE A 136 -10.51 -24.71 1.39
N LEU A 137 -9.54 -25.53 1.81
CA LEU A 137 -9.49 -26.95 1.44
C LEU A 137 -10.67 -27.73 2.03
N ASN A 138 -11.12 -27.37 3.23
CA ASN A 138 -12.32 -27.94 3.85
C ASN A 138 -13.64 -27.33 3.35
N LYS A 139 -13.60 -26.47 2.33
CA LYS A 139 -14.76 -25.75 1.77
C LYS A 139 -15.56 -24.93 2.80
N ALA A 140 -14.93 -24.54 3.91
CA ALA A 140 -15.50 -23.65 4.93
C ALA A 140 -15.45 -22.18 4.48
N TYR A 141 -16.01 -21.90 3.30
CA TYR A 141 -15.90 -20.60 2.63
C TYR A 141 -16.60 -19.48 3.39
N ASP A 142 -17.75 -19.75 3.99
CA ASP A 142 -18.51 -18.72 4.71
C ASP A 142 -17.77 -18.23 5.97
N GLU A 143 -17.05 -19.12 6.65
CA GLU A 143 -16.20 -18.73 7.78
C GLU A 143 -15.04 -17.83 7.32
N LEU A 144 -14.38 -18.19 6.22
CA LEU A 144 -13.32 -17.37 5.66
C LEU A 144 -13.85 -16.02 5.17
N LEU A 145 -15.01 -15.98 4.50
CA LEU A 145 -15.62 -14.73 4.05
C LEU A 145 -15.98 -13.82 5.22
N ALA A 146 -16.46 -14.36 6.35
CA ALA A 146 -16.69 -13.58 7.56
C ALA A 146 -15.39 -12.95 8.08
N LYS A 147 -14.29 -13.71 8.09
CA LYS A 147 -12.94 -13.20 8.44
C LYS A 147 -12.47 -12.11 7.49
N ILE A 148 -12.62 -12.31 6.18
CA ILE A 148 -12.26 -11.32 5.15
C ILE A 148 -13.07 -10.05 5.38
N LYS A 149 -14.41 -10.13 5.43
CA LYS A 149 -15.31 -8.98 5.64
C LYS A 149 -14.93 -8.14 6.86
N LYS A 150 -14.58 -8.80 7.97
CA LYS A 150 -14.18 -8.13 9.22
C LYS A 150 -12.91 -7.29 9.08
N GLU A 151 -11.89 -7.81 8.39
CA GLU A 151 -10.60 -7.12 8.25
C GLU A 151 -10.49 -6.31 6.94
N PHE A 152 -11.45 -6.45 6.01
CA PHE A 152 -11.34 -5.92 4.65
C PHE A 152 -11.13 -4.41 4.62
N LYS A 153 -11.83 -3.66 5.47
CA LYS A 153 -11.68 -2.20 5.56
C LYS A 153 -10.25 -1.79 5.94
N HIS A 154 -9.60 -2.54 6.83
CA HIS A 154 -8.22 -2.26 7.20
C HIS A 154 -7.27 -2.62 6.04
N TYR A 155 -7.50 -3.76 5.39
CA TYR A 155 -6.76 -4.19 4.21
C TYR A 155 -6.83 -3.14 3.08
N GLN A 156 -8.02 -2.60 2.78
CA GLN A 156 -8.26 -1.64 1.70
C GLN A 156 -7.47 -0.33 1.83
N SER A 157 -7.14 0.08 3.06
CA SER A 157 -6.45 1.36 3.30
C SER A 157 -5.15 1.49 2.50
N LEU A 158 -4.40 0.40 2.38
CA LEU A 158 -3.16 0.39 1.60
C LEU A 158 -3.39 0.34 0.08
N CYS A 159 -4.42 -0.35 -0.42
CA CYS A 159 -4.70 -0.25 -1.87
C CYS A 159 -5.09 1.18 -2.24
N PHE A 160 -5.81 1.87 -1.34
CA PHE A 160 -6.22 3.26 -1.53
C PHE A 160 -5.01 4.21 -1.60
N GLU A 161 -3.97 3.97 -0.78
CA GLU A 161 -2.67 4.65 -0.88
C GLU A 161 -2.01 4.40 -2.25
N GLY A 162 -2.00 3.14 -2.71
CA GLY A 162 -1.49 2.77 -4.03
C GLY A 162 -2.23 3.44 -5.19
N LEU A 163 -3.56 3.53 -5.14
CA LEU A 163 -4.35 4.24 -6.14
C LEU A 163 -4.07 5.75 -6.13
N GLY A 164 -3.90 6.34 -4.96
CA GLY A 164 -3.48 7.73 -4.83
C GLY A 164 -2.13 7.99 -5.51
N ARG A 165 -1.18 7.06 -5.36
CA ARG A 165 0.11 7.08 -6.07
C ARG A 165 -0.08 7.05 -7.58
N GLU A 166 -0.80 6.06 -8.12
CA GLU A 166 -1.06 5.93 -9.56
C GLU A 166 -1.76 7.18 -10.13
N LEU A 167 -2.73 7.74 -9.40
CA LEU A 167 -3.44 8.95 -9.82
C LEU A 167 -2.49 10.14 -9.95
N LEU A 168 -1.65 10.37 -8.94
CA LEU A 168 -0.72 11.50 -8.95
C LEU A 168 0.39 11.34 -9.99
N GLU A 169 0.90 10.13 -10.18
CA GLU A 169 1.89 9.83 -11.23
C GLU A 169 1.31 10.18 -12.61
N SER A 170 0.07 9.76 -12.88
CA SER A 170 -0.66 10.12 -14.09
C SER A 170 -0.91 11.64 -14.21
N LYS A 171 -1.44 12.27 -13.15
CA LYS A 171 -1.82 13.70 -13.16
C LYS A 171 -0.63 14.62 -13.41
N PHE A 172 0.49 14.36 -12.76
CA PHE A 172 1.69 15.19 -12.89
C PHE A 172 2.65 14.70 -13.99
N LYS A 173 2.33 13.58 -14.67
CA LYS A 173 3.20 12.92 -15.66
C LYS A 173 4.60 12.65 -15.10
N ILE A 174 4.64 12.19 -13.85
CA ILE A 174 5.84 11.85 -13.11
C ILE A 174 5.82 10.37 -12.77
N ASN A 175 7.00 9.80 -12.53
CA ASN A 175 7.15 8.45 -12.02
C ASN A 175 7.69 8.50 -10.59
N SER A 176 7.52 7.41 -9.82
CA SER A 176 8.21 7.21 -8.53
C SER A 176 7.68 8.02 -7.35
N ILE A 177 6.37 8.24 -7.25
CA ILE A 177 5.76 8.86 -6.05
C ILE A 177 5.81 7.87 -4.90
N SER A 178 6.76 7.99 -3.97
CA SER A 178 6.94 7.03 -2.89
C SER A 178 6.34 7.53 -1.58
N SER A 179 6.24 6.69 -0.55
CA SER A 179 6.12 7.24 0.80
C SER A 179 7.45 7.87 1.26
N PHE A 180 7.39 8.74 2.27
CA PHE A 180 8.54 9.18 3.05
C PHE A 180 8.33 8.81 4.51
N TRP A 181 9.34 8.24 5.16
CA TRP A 181 9.27 7.94 6.59
C TRP A 181 10.62 8.16 7.27
N SER A 182 10.58 8.73 8.46
CA SER A 182 11.69 8.85 9.40
C SER A 182 11.22 8.46 10.80
N ASN A 183 12.05 8.69 11.81
CA ASN A 183 11.62 8.52 13.20
C ASN A 183 10.49 9.49 13.61
N ASP A 184 10.44 10.68 12.98
CA ASP A 184 9.59 11.79 13.45
C ASP A 184 8.44 12.12 12.48
N VAL A 185 8.60 11.77 11.19
CA VAL A 185 7.65 12.14 10.13
C VAL A 185 7.35 10.94 9.25
N GLU A 186 6.07 10.74 8.93
CA GLU A 186 5.60 9.84 7.88
C GLU A 186 4.68 10.61 6.93
N ILE A 187 4.92 10.51 5.64
CA ILE A 187 4.14 11.12 4.56
C ILE A 187 3.78 10.00 3.60
N ASP A 188 2.48 9.82 3.36
CA ASP A 188 1.96 8.69 2.58
C ASP A 188 2.40 8.78 1.11
N LEU A 189 2.34 9.99 0.53
CA LEU A 189 2.71 10.29 -0.86
C LEU A 189 3.76 11.40 -0.90
N PHE A 190 4.92 11.12 -1.48
CA PHE A 190 6.06 12.03 -1.50
C PHE A 190 6.80 11.97 -2.84
N TYR A 191 6.92 13.12 -3.47
CA TYR A 191 7.71 13.34 -4.66
C TYR A 191 8.53 14.62 -4.54
N LYS A 192 9.76 14.57 -5.02
CA LYS A 192 10.64 15.73 -5.09
C LYS A 192 11.67 15.53 -6.19
N ASP A 193 11.74 16.47 -7.12
CA ASP A 193 12.86 16.63 -8.05
C ASP A 193 13.34 18.09 -8.05
N SER A 194 14.06 18.52 -9.09
CA SER A 194 14.56 19.89 -9.21
C SER A 194 13.49 20.94 -9.54
N LYS A 195 12.30 20.52 -9.97
CA LYS A 195 11.22 21.40 -10.47
C LYS A 195 9.92 21.29 -9.67
N LEU A 196 9.70 20.18 -8.98
CA LEU A 196 8.43 19.84 -8.37
C LEU A 196 8.63 19.12 -7.04
N THR A 197 7.95 19.59 -6.00
CA THR A 197 7.83 18.97 -4.70
C THR A 197 6.34 18.77 -4.36
N VAL A 198 5.93 17.51 -4.18
CA VAL A 198 4.56 17.13 -3.82
C VAL A 198 4.58 16.33 -2.52
N LEU A 199 3.80 16.78 -1.55
CA LEU A 199 3.54 16.06 -0.31
C LEU A 199 2.06 15.72 -0.24
N GLY A 200 1.74 14.48 0.13
CA GLY A 200 0.36 14.03 0.18
C GLY A 200 0.06 13.07 1.34
N GLU A 201 -1.19 13.11 1.75
CA GLU A 201 -1.73 12.29 2.82
C GLU A 201 -2.97 11.54 2.30
N VAL A 202 -3.08 10.26 2.65
CA VAL A 202 -4.19 9.41 2.24
C VAL A 202 -5.01 9.03 3.46
N LYS A 203 -6.33 9.26 3.39
CA LYS A 203 -7.24 9.02 4.51
C LYS A 203 -8.41 8.13 4.10
N PHE A 204 -8.29 6.86 4.47
CA PHE A 204 -9.35 5.87 4.34
C PHE A 204 -10.20 5.81 5.62
N LYS A 205 -11.11 6.79 5.79
CA LYS A 205 -12.02 6.88 6.95
C LYS A 205 -13.45 7.14 6.50
N ASP A 206 -14.43 6.68 7.28
CA ASP A 206 -15.87 6.89 7.02
C ASP A 206 -16.37 8.25 7.52
N LYS A 207 -15.46 9.23 7.61
CA LYS A 207 -15.77 10.60 8.01
C LYS A 207 -15.04 11.57 7.12
N LYS A 208 -15.68 12.72 6.86
CA LYS A 208 -15.10 13.82 6.09
C LYS A 208 -13.79 14.29 6.73
N ILE A 209 -12.85 14.67 5.87
CA ILE A 209 -11.55 15.19 6.30
C ILE A 209 -11.62 16.70 6.50
N CYS A 210 -11.13 17.16 7.64
CA CYS A 210 -11.11 18.57 8.03
C CYS A 210 -9.72 19.18 7.85
N LYS A 211 -9.63 20.49 8.07
CA LYS A 211 -8.40 21.30 7.93
C LYS A 211 -7.23 20.83 8.81
N ASN A 212 -7.51 20.15 9.91
CA ASN A 212 -6.48 19.57 10.78
C ASN A 212 -5.52 18.60 10.07
N VAL A 213 -5.99 17.82 9.08
CA VAL A 213 -5.11 16.94 8.29
C VAL A 213 -4.16 17.77 7.43
N PHE A 214 -4.66 18.85 6.81
CA PHE A 214 -3.83 19.74 6.02
C PHE A 214 -2.78 20.48 6.88
N ASN A 215 -3.19 21.02 8.04
CA ASN A 215 -2.26 21.64 8.99
C ASN A 215 -1.16 20.66 9.45
N SER A 216 -1.53 19.39 9.69
CA SER A 216 -0.56 18.34 10.02
C SER A 216 0.44 18.12 8.89
N LEU A 217 -0.02 18.06 7.64
CA LEU A 217 0.84 17.89 6.48
C LEU A 217 1.78 19.10 6.26
N GLN A 218 1.30 20.33 6.46
CA GLN A 218 2.12 21.53 6.46
C GLN A 218 3.19 21.48 7.56
N ASN A 219 2.85 21.00 8.76
CA ASN A 219 3.82 20.84 9.85
C ASN A 219 4.89 19.79 9.52
N LYS A 220 4.52 18.67 8.88
CA LYS A 220 5.49 17.68 8.38
C LYS A 220 6.46 18.31 7.37
N ALA A 221 5.96 19.14 6.45
CA ALA A 221 6.79 19.87 5.49
C ALA A 221 7.80 20.80 6.20
N LYS A 222 7.35 21.54 7.23
CA LYS A 222 8.21 22.40 8.05
C LYS A 222 9.32 21.61 8.76
N ILE A 223 8.98 20.46 9.37
CA ILE A 223 9.97 19.59 10.04
C ILE A 223 11.06 19.12 9.07
N LEU A 224 10.67 18.81 7.82
CA LEU A 224 11.60 18.39 6.77
C LEU A 224 12.28 19.56 6.05
N ASN A 225 11.99 20.80 6.46
CA ASN A 225 12.48 22.03 5.85
C ASN A 225 12.20 22.08 4.32
N LEU A 226 11.00 21.63 3.93
CA LEU A 226 10.54 21.57 2.56
C LEU A 226 9.54 22.70 2.28
N LYS A 227 9.54 23.17 1.03
CA LYS A 227 8.54 24.08 0.47
C LYS A 227 7.82 23.36 -0.67
N PRO A 228 6.71 22.65 -0.41
CA PRO A 228 5.99 21.92 -1.45
C PRO A 228 5.29 22.87 -2.42
N ASP A 229 5.38 22.56 -3.71
CA ASP A 229 4.59 23.21 -4.75
C ASP A 229 3.12 22.80 -4.63
N TYR A 230 2.87 21.55 -4.24
CA TYR A 230 1.53 21.03 -4.00
C TYR A 230 1.45 20.21 -2.71
N PHE A 231 0.39 20.47 -1.96
CA PHE A 231 -0.12 19.57 -0.95
C PHE A 231 -1.28 18.76 -1.52
N VAL A 232 -1.35 17.47 -1.21
CA VAL A 232 -2.40 16.59 -1.71
C VAL A 232 -3.08 15.87 -0.57
N ILE A 233 -4.41 15.81 -0.57
CA ILE A 233 -5.15 14.98 0.38
C ILE A 233 -6.12 14.09 -0.38
N PHE A 234 -6.01 12.78 -0.19
CA PHE A 234 -6.99 11.80 -0.64
C PHE A 234 -7.94 11.44 0.49
N SER A 235 -9.24 11.39 0.20
CA SER A 235 -10.27 11.03 1.18
C SER A 235 -11.25 10.01 0.63
N LYS A 236 -11.50 8.93 1.39
CA LYS A 236 -12.58 7.99 1.09
C LYS A 236 -13.97 8.65 1.17
N SER A 237 -14.17 9.56 2.13
CA SER A 237 -15.50 10.11 2.45
C SER A 237 -15.62 11.61 2.17
N GLY A 238 -14.73 12.14 1.32
CA GLY A 238 -14.69 13.56 0.95
C GLY A 238 -14.20 14.48 2.08
N PHE A 239 -14.53 15.76 1.97
CA PHE A 239 -13.94 16.85 2.75
C PHE A 239 -15.02 17.69 3.47
N SER A 240 -14.64 18.33 4.57
CA SER A 240 -15.53 19.28 5.26
C SER A 240 -15.77 20.51 4.38
N SER A 241 -16.95 21.11 4.52
CA SER A 241 -17.30 22.35 3.80
C SER A 241 -16.33 23.49 4.13
N GLU A 242 -15.86 23.57 5.38
CA GLU A 242 -14.85 24.53 5.83
C GLU A 242 -13.53 24.39 5.05
N LEU A 243 -13.04 23.17 4.87
CA LEU A 243 -11.79 22.92 4.14
C LEU A 243 -11.93 23.26 2.66
N ILE A 244 -13.10 22.97 2.06
CA ILE A 244 -13.38 23.30 0.66
C ILE A 244 -13.46 24.83 0.48
N LYS A 245 -14.17 25.54 1.36
CA LYS A 245 -14.33 27.00 1.29
C LYS A 245 -13.02 27.75 1.53
N ASN A 246 -12.18 27.26 2.44
CA ASN A 246 -10.90 27.87 2.79
C ASN A 246 -9.71 27.11 2.17
N LYS A 247 -9.89 26.56 0.97
CA LYS A 247 -8.89 25.77 0.27
C LYS A 247 -7.76 26.68 -0.21
N GLU A 248 -6.54 26.39 0.21
CA GLU A 248 -5.34 27.07 -0.29
C GLU A 248 -5.08 26.70 -1.76
N ALA A 249 -4.50 27.62 -2.54
CA ALA A 249 -4.31 27.44 -3.99
C ALA A 249 -3.43 26.23 -4.34
N ASN A 250 -2.45 25.93 -3.50
CA ASN A 250 -1.54 24.79 -3.66
C ASN A 250 -2.06 23.49 -3.01
N LEU A 251 -3.29 23.47 -2.47
CA LEU A 251 -3.91 22.27 -1.92
C LEU A 251 -4.77 21.59 -2.98
N LEU A 252 -4.45 20.34 -3.30
CA LEU A 252 -5.27 19.46 -4.14
C LEU A 252 -6.02 18.48 -3.26
N LEU A 253 -7.32 18.37 -3.49
CA LEU A 253 -8.22 17.49 -2.76
C LEU A 253 -8.74 16.45 -3.74
N PHE A 254 -8.59 15.18 -3.39
CA PHE A 254 -9.08 14.07 -4.19
C PHE A 254 -10.02 13.18 -3.37
N ASP A 255 -11.20 12.91 -3.89
CA ASP A 255 -12.12 11.97 -3.27
C ASP A 255 -12.18 10.61 -3.99
N PHE A 256 -13.03 9.73 -3.47
CA PHE A 256 -13.19 8.37 -3.98
C PHE A 256 -13.76 8.34 -5.41
N ASP A 257 -14.56 9.34 -5.81
CA ASP A 257 -15.19 9.35 -7.13
C ASP A 257 -14.21 9.78 -8.23
N GLU A 258 -13.30 10.71 -7.92
CA GLU A 258 -12.20 11.06 -8.82
C GLU A 258 -11.26 9.86 -9.05
N LEU A 259 -11.01 9.06 -8.00
CA LEU A 259 -10.22 7.82 -8.12
C LEU A 259 -10.92 6.74 -8.96
N LYS A 260 -12.26 6.64 -8.92
CA LYS A 260 -13.01 5.73 -9.80
C LYS A 260 -12.85 6.09 -11.27
N THR A 261 -12.81 7.39 -11.57
CA THR A 261 -12.66 7.87 -12.95
C THR A 261 -11.33 7.42 -13.53
N LEU A 262 -10.25 7.51 -12.75
CA LEU A 262 -8.96 6.94 -13.14
C LEU A 262 -9.07 5.45 -13.45
N LEU A 263 -9.72 4.66 -12.58
CA LEU A 263 -9.84 3.22 -12.77
C LEU A 263 -10.61 2.82 -14.03
N LYS A 264 -11.61 3.60 -14.45
CA LYS A 264 -12.32 3.37 -15.72
C LYS A 264 -11.38 3.55 -16.92
N ASP A 265 -10.58 4.61 -16.92
CA ASP A 265 -9.60 4.89 -17.98
C ASP A 265 -8.46 3.86 -18.02
N THR A 266 -8.15 3.22 -16.88
CA THR A 266 -7.17 2.14 -16.79
C THR A 266 -7.77 0.79 -17.14
N ASP A 267 -9.05 0.55 -16.85
CA ASP A 267 -9.77 -0.68 -17.20
C ASP A 267 -9.83 -0.87 -18.71
N GLU A 268 -10.12 0.20 -19.45
CA GLU A 268 -10.10 0.22 -20.92
C GLU A 268 -8.70 -0.06 -21.51
N ARG A 269 -7.62 0.15 -20.73
CA ARG A 269 -6.23 -0.09 -21.15
C ARG A 269 -5.65 -1.43 -20.68
N LYS A 270 -6.08 -1.96 -19.52
CA LYS A 270 -5.52 -3.16 -18.88
C LYS A 270 -6.34 -4.45 -19.11
N TYR A 271 -7.65 -4.37 -19.38
CA TYR A 271 -8.50 -5.56 -19.50
C TYR A 271 -9.07 -5.83 -20.91
N THR A 272 -8.86 -4.92 -21.86
CA THR A 272 -9.29 -5.04 -23.27
C THR A 272 -8.26 -5.69 -24.19
N LYS A 273 -6.97 -5.74 -23.80
CA LYS A 273 -5.97 -6.46 -24.59
C LYS A 273 -5.98 -7.93 -24.19
N LYS A 274 -6.65 -8.76 -25.01
CA LYS A 274 -6.42 -10.21 -25.06
C LYS A 274 -4.90 -10.47 -25.00
N PRO A 275 -4.41 -11.42 -24.19
CA PRO A 275 -3.03 -11.86 -24.33
C PRO A 275 -2.84 -12.29 -25.78
N ARG A 276 -1.84 -11.70 -26.46
CA ARG A 276 -1.36 -12.28 -27.72
C ARG A 276 -0.81 -13.65 -27.35
N LEU A 277 -1.41 -14.67 -27.96
CA LEU A 277 -0.96 -16.07 -27.93
C LEU A 277 0.53 -16.15 -28.30
#